data_AF-A0AAN9BE84-F1
#
_entry.id   AF-A0AAN9BE84-F1
#
_cell.length_a   1.000
_cell.length_b   1.000
_cell.length_c   1.000
_cell.angle_alpha   90.00
_cell.angle_beta   90.00
_cell.angle_gamma   90.00
#
_symmetry.space_group_name_H-M   'P 1'
#
loop_
_entity.id
_entity.type
_entity.pdbx_description
1 polymer ?
#
loop_
_entity_poly.entity_id
_entity_poly.type
_entity_poly.pdbx_seq_one_letter_code
_entity_poly.pdbx_strand_id
1 'polypeptide(L)'
;MVWGAFSLHHRTPLFHVQGNLTGLRYRDEILRPLAVPTLQQMGPQAVYQDDNARPHRARVVNDFLQQSGVNRMEWPACSPDLNPI
;
A
#
# COMPACT_ATOMS: atom_id res chain seq x y z
N MET A 1 1.66 14.39 -6.70
CA MET A 1 1.68 12.91 -6.87
C MET A 1 0.35 12.39 -6.33
N VAL A 2 -0.21 11.34 -6.91
CA VAL A 2 -1.42 10.69 -6.37
C VAL A 2 -1.08 9.27 -5.94
N TRP A 3 -1.77 8.80 -4.90
CA TRP A 3 -1.76 7.40 -4.50
C TRP A 3 -3.17 6.84 -4.65
N GLY A 4 -3.27 5.58 -5.08
CA GLY A 4 -4.53 4.86 -5.13
C GLY A 4 -4.27 3.36 -5.15
N ALA A 5 -5.28 2.59 -4.77
CA ALA A 5 -5.28 1.14 -4.86
C ALA A 5 -6.66 0.67 -5.32
N PHE A 6 -6.69 -0.48 -5.98
CA PHE A 6 -7.93 -1.12 -6.40
C PHE A 6 -7.81 -2.64 -6.33
N SER A 7 -8.97 -3.29 -6.35
CA SER A 7 -9.12 -4.72 -6.58
C SER A 7 -10.31 -4.93 -7.53
N LEU A 8 -10.65 -6.19 -7.80
CA LEU A 8 -11.78 -6.53 -8.68
C LEU A 8 -13.11 -5.86 -8.27
N HIS A 9 -13.34 -5.70 -6.97
CA HIS A 9 -14.62 -5.21 -6.43
C HIS A 9 -14.50 -3.94 -5.57
N HIS A 10 -13.28 -3.46 -5.32
CA HIS A 10 -13.03 -2.34 -4.40
C HIS A 10 -12.05 -1.34 -5.01
N ARG A 11 -12.13 -0.10 -4.56
CA ARG A 11 -11.13 0.93 -4.85
C ARG A 11 -11.01 1.87 -3.67
N THR A 12 -9.81 2.41 -3.47
CA THR A 12 -9.64 3.57 -2.59
C THR A 12 -9.99 4.85 -3.36
N PRO A 13 -10.42 5.92 -2.67
CA PRO A 13 -10.21 7.28 -3.17
C PRO A 13 -8.77 7.50 -3.62
N LEU A 14 -8.57 8.41 -4.58
CA LEU A 14 -7.24 8.91 -4.90
C LEU A 14 -6.79 9.88 -3.81
N PHE A 15 -5.65 9.60 -3.20
CA PHE A 15 -5.03 10.45 -2.20
C PHE A 15 -4.00 11.37 -2.86
N HIS A 16 -4.20 12.69 -2.76
CA HIS A 16 -3.24 13.65 -3.29
C HIS A 16 -2.08 13.84 -2.30
N VAL A 17 -0.91 13.35 -2.69
CA VAL A 17 0.32 13.46 -1.90
C VAL A 17 0.88 14.88 -2.03
N GLN A 18 0.90 15.59 -0.91
CA GLN A 18 1.51 16.92 -0.80
C GLN A 18 3.03 16.79 -0.56
N GLY A 19 3.85 17.21 -1.52
CA GLY A 19 5.31 17.13 -1.44
C GLY A 19 5.87 15.70 -1.48
N ASN A 20 7.02 15.48 -0.85
CA ASN A 20 7.72 14.19 -0.87
C ASN A 20 7.08 13.19 0.11
N LEU A 21 6.86 11.96 -0.36
CA LEU A 21 6.35 10.87 0.45
C LEU A 21 7.50 10.13 1.16
N THR A 22 7.53 10.17 2.49
CA THR A 22 8.46 9.37 3.31
C THR A 22 7.76 8.10 3.80
N GLY A 23 8.51 7.11 4.28
CA GLY A 23 7.89 5.90 4.87
C GLY A 23 6.98 6.21 6.06
N LEU A 24 7.34 7.20 6.89
CA LEU A 24 6.50 7.64 8.01
C LEU A 24 5.18 8.22 7.53
N ARG A 25 5.23 9.12 6.55
CA ARG A 25 4.04 9.71 5.93
C ARG A 25 3.22 8.67 5.18
N TYR A 26 3.86 7.72 4.51
CA TYR A 26 3.17 6.62 3.86
C TYR A 26 2.36 5.79 4.85
N ARG A 27 2.94 5.46 6.00
CA ARG A 27 2.22 4.78 7.09
C ARG A 27 1.05 5.62 7.60
N ASP A 28 1.31 6.88 7.95
CA ASP A 28 0.36 7.69 8.72
C ASP A 28 -0.74 8.33 7.87
N GLU A 29 -0.44 8.71 6.63
CA GLU A 29 -1.37 9.41 5.73
C GLU A 29 -2.08 8.46 4.76
N ILE A 30 -1.51 7.28 4.47
CA ILE A 30 -2.03 6.36 3.45
C ILE A 30 -2.36 4.98 4.04
N LEU A 31 -1.38 4.26 4.60
CA LEU A 31 -1.63 2.87 5.00
C LEU A 31 -2.64 2.76 6.13
N ARG A 32 -2.44 3.52 7.21
CA ARG A 32 -3.31 3.47 8.38
C ARG A 32 -4.75 3.95 8.10
N PRO A 33 -4.97 5.13 7.49
CA PRO A 33 -6.34 5.62 7.31
C PRO A 33 -7.06 5.03 6.10
N LEU A 34 -6.33 4.48 5.11
CA LEU A 34 -6.91 4.14 3.80
C LEU A 34 -6.63 2.68 3.41
N ALA A 35 -5.38 2.30 3.19
CA ALA A 35 -5.06 1.00 2.57
C ALA A 35 -5.44 -0.19 3.46
N VAL A 36 -5.05 -0.17 4.74
CA VAL A 36 -5.31 -1.28 5.68
C VAL A 36 -6.81 -1.47 5.94
N PRO A 37 -7.60 -0.42 6.22
CA PRO A 37 -9.05 -0.56 6.34
C PRO A 37 -9.70 -1.15 5.09
N THR A 38 -9.29 -0.70 3.90
CA THR A 38 -9.81 -1.24 2.64
C THR A 38 -9.45 -2.72 2.47
N LEU A 39 -8.23 -3.14 2.81
CA LEU A 39 -7.84 -4.56 2.79
C LEU A 39 -8.66 -5.39 3.77
N GLN A 40 -8.89 -4.90 4.99
CA GLN A 40 -9.68 -5.60 6.00
C GLN A 40 -11.14 -5.79 5.56
N GLN A 41 -11.71 -4.83 4.83
CA GLN A 41 -13.05 -4.97 4.22
C GLN A 41 -13.10 -6.05 3.12
N MET A 42 -12.00 -6.25 2.38
CA MET A 42 -11.91 -7.33 1.39
C MET A 42 -11.84 -8.72 2.02
N GLY A 43 -11.46 -8.82 3.30
CA GLY A 43 -11.44 -10.05 4.07
C GLY A 43 -10.05 -10.67 4.25
N PRO A 44 -9.96 -11.78 4.99
CA PRO A 44 -8.68 -12.32 5.49
C PRO A 44 -7.76 -12.90 4.40
N GLN A 45 -8.30 -13.14 3.19
CA GLN A 45 -7.52 -13.64 2.05
C GLN A 45 -6.95 -12.52 1.17
N ALA A 46 -7.23 -11.25 1.51
CA ALA A 46 -6.72 -10.12 0.75
C ALA A 46 -5.18 -10.07 0.81
N VAL A 47 -4.58 -9.85 -0.35
CA VAL A 47 -3.12 -9.69 -0.49
C VAL A 47 -2.84 -8.26 -0.91
N TYR A 48 -1.95 -7.60 -0.19
CA TYR A 48 -1.48 -6.27 -0.50
C TYR A 48 -0.33 -6.31 -1.49
N GLN A 49 -0.45 -5.56 -2.58
CA GLN A 49 0.56 -5.43 -3.62
C GLN A 49 1.02 -3.97 -3.70
N ASP A 50 2.33 -3.76 -3.64
CA ASP A 50 3.01 -2.50 -3.90
C ASP A 50 4.40 -2.77 -4.51
N ASP A 51 5.01 -1.74 -5.09
CA ASP A 51 6.34 -1.85 -5.66
C ASP A 51 7.43 -1.81 -4.57
N ASN A 52 8.70 -1.73 -5.00
CA ASN A 52 9.85 -1.64 -4.11
C ASN A 52 10.32 -0.20 -3.86
N ALA A 53 9.45 0.80 -4.00
CA ALA A 53 9.81 2.19 -3.73
C ALA A 53 10.30 2.38 -2.28
N ARG A 54 11.25 3.29 -2.08
CA ARG A 54 11.89 3.53 -0.77
C ARG A 54 10.89 3.75 0.38
N PRO A 55 9.79 4.52 0.22
CA PRO A 55 8.79 4.69 1.28
C PRO A 55 8.08 3.37 1.63
N HIS A 56 7.77 2.54 0.64
CA HIS A 56 7.05 1.27 0.81
C HIS A 56 7.89 0.21 1.52
N ARG A 57 9.22 0.29 1.39
CA ARG A 57 10.16 -0.65 2.01
C ARG A 57 10.84 -0.09 3.26
N ALA A 58 10.41 1.07 3.76
CA ALA A 58 10.91 1.63 5.01
C ALA A 58 10.56 0.71 6.20
N ARG A 59 11.45 0.60 7.19
CA ARG A 59 11.24 -0.24 8.38
C ARG A 59 9.90 0.03 9.06
N VAL A 60 9.56 1.31 9.25
CA VAL A 60 8.31 1.75 9.87
C VAL A 60 7.06 1.29 9.12
N VAL A 61 7.16 1.04 7.82
CA VAL A 61 6.07 0.52 6.99
C VAL A 61 5.99 -0.99 7.10
N ASN A 62 7.13 -1.69 7.02
CA ASN A 62 7.17 -3.14 7.19
C ASN A 62 6.63 -3.57 8.56
N ASP A 63 7.09 -2.92 9.64
CA ASP A 63 6.65 -3.19 11.01
C ASP A 63 5.13 -2.97 11.14
N PHE A 64 4.62 -1.88 10.55
CA PHE A 64 3.19 -1.56 10.60
C PHE A 64 2.32 -2.57 9.86
N LEU A 65 2.72 -2.98 8.65
CA LEU A 65 1.98 -3.97 7.87
C LEU A 65 1.97 -5.34 8.57
N GLN A 66 3.11 -5.74 9.14
CA GLN A 66 3.21 -6.97 9.91
C GLN A 66 2.30 -6.94 11.15
N GLN A 67 2.34 -5.86 11.94
CA GLN A 67 1.48 -5.69 13.11
C GLN A 67 -0.01 -5.63 12.76
N SER A 68 -0.34 -5.13 11.57
CA SER A 68 -1.71 -5.06 11.05
C SER A 68 -2.20 -6.40 10.47
N GLY A 69 -1.37 -7.45 10.47
CA GLY A 69 -1.71 -8.75 9.90
C GLY A 69 -1.86 -8.72 8.37
N VAL A 70 -1.25 -7.75 7.70
CA VAL A 70 -1.37 -7.61 6.23
C VAL A 70 -0.47 -8.63 5.56
N ASN A 71 -1.05 -9.50 4.74
CA ASN A 71 -0.31 -10.33 3.81
C ASN A 71 0.16 -9.49 2.64
N ARG A 72 1.48 -9.35 2.46
CA ARG A 72 2.08 -8.54 1.39
C ARG A 72 2.79 -9.42 0.38
N MET A 73 2.48 -9.20 -0.90
CA MET A 73 3.12 -9.88 -2.02
C MET A 73 4.57 -9.42 -2.20
N GLU A 74 5.47 -10.37 -2.51
CA GLU A 74 6.80 -10.04 -3.00
C GLU A 74 6.70 -9.50 -4.43
N TRP A 75 7.40 -8.40 -4.71
CA TRP A 75 7.34 -7.75 -6.02
C TRP A 75 8.71 -7.72 -6.69
N PRO A 76 8.84 -8.16 -7.96
CA PRO A 76 10.09 -8.05 -8.69
C PRO A 76 10.43 -6.59 -9.01
N ALA A 77 11.72 -6.25 -8.94
CA ALA A 77 12.18 -4.91 -9.27
C ALA A 77 12.00 -4.62 -10.78
N CYS A 78 11.70 -3.37 -11.11
CA CYS A 78 11.54 -2.90 -12.49
C CYS A 78 10.47 -3.64 -13.31
N SER A 79 9.42 -4.15 -12.66
CA SER A 79 8.32 -4.87 -13.32
C SER A 79 6.99 -4.10 -13.23
N PRO A 80 6.86 -2.93 -13.89
CA PRO A 80 5.59 -2.21 -13.97
C PRO A 80 4.56 -2.96 -14.83
N ASP A 81 5.02 -3.79 -15.78
CA ASP A 81 4.20 -4.60 -16.69
C ASP A 81 3.33 -5.63 -15.96
N LEU A 82 3.74 -6.04 -14.76
CA LEU A 82 2.99 -6.96 -13.91
C LEU A 82 1.91 -6.25 -13.07
N ASN A 83 1.94 -4.90 -13.00
CA ASN A 83 1.01 -4.12 -12.21
C ASN A 83 -0.17 -3.66 -13.08
N PRO A 84 -1.42 -4.02 -12.76
CA PRO A 84 -2.58 -3.61 -13.56
C PRO A 84 -3.03 -2.15 -13.32
N ILE A 85 -2.33 -1.39 -12.48
CA ILE A 85 -2.62 0.03 -12.20
C ILE A 85 -2.08 0.99 -13.25
#